data_AF-A0A660YJN1-F1
#
_entry.id   AF-A0A660YJN1-F1
#
_cell.length_a   1.000
_cell.length_b   1.000
_cell.length_c   1.000
_cell.angle_alpha   90.00
_cell.angle_beta   90.00
_cell.angle_gamma   90.00
#
_symmetry.space_group_name_H-M   'P 1'
#
loop_
_entity.id
_entity.type
_entity.pdbx_description
1 polymer ?
#
loop_
_entity_poly.entity_id
_entity_poly.type
_entity_poly.pdbx_seq_one_letter_code
_entity_poly.pdbx_strand_id
1 'polypeptide(L)' 'FHPKGEKFSYQVGHYEFSAHGESAEGANQGPVYSNPVVKVSLKTDKPGTFHALSFCNIHGLWESSKEIDVK' A
#
# COMPACT_ATOMS: atom_id res chain seq x y z
N PHE A 1 -4.55 -9.62 0.24
CA PHE A 1 -4.84 -10.63 -0.79
C PHE A 1 -5.89 -11.57 -0.25
N HIS A 2 -6.96 -11.78 -0.99
CA HIS A 2 -8.04 -12.69 -0.64
C HIS A 2 -8.06 -13.81 -1.70
N PRO A 3 -7.54 -15.02 -1.38
CA PRO A 3 -7.55 -16.12 -2.32
C PRO A 3 -8.97 -16.53 -2.67
N LYS A 4 -9.19 -16.90 -3.94
CA LYS A 4 -10.51 -17.31 -4.43
C LYS A 4 -11.03 -18.52 -3.64
N GLY A 5 -12.24 -18.39 -3.10
CA GLY A 5 -12.91 -19.45 -2.34
C GLY A 5 -12.44 -19.62 -0.89
N GLU A 6 -11.49 -18.81 -0.41
CA GLU A 6 -11.08 -18.83 0.99
C GLU A 6 -11.93 -17.89 1.85
N LYS A 7 -12.05 -18.20 3.15
CA LYS A 7 -12.82 -17.40 4.11
C LYS A 7 -12.10 -16.11 4.54
N PHE A 8 -10.77 -16.12 4.52
CA PHE A 8 -9.95 -15.08 5.15
C PHE A 8 -8.98 -14.43 4.17
N SER A 9 -8.66 -13.17 4.47
CA SER A 9 -7.67 -12.38 3.75
C SER A 9 -6.31 -12.43 4.44
N TYR A 10 -5.26 -12.26 3.64
CA TYR A 10 -3.88 -12.15 4.09
C TYR A 10 -3.36 -10.72 3.84
N GLN A 11 -2.74 -10.11 4.84
CA GLN A 11 -2.04 -8.84 4.66
C GLN A 11 -0.70 -9.10 3.98
N VAL A 12 -0.59 -8.69 2.71
CA VAL A 12 0.64 -8.93 1.92
C VAL A 12 1.77 -7.99 2.35
N GLY A 13 1.43 -6.79 2.79
CA GLY A 13 2.39 -5.84 3.34
C GLY A 13 1.71 -4.59 3.86
N HIS A 14 2.49 -3.78 4.56
CA HIS A 14 2.16 -2.42 4.98
C HIS A 14 3.34 -1.54 4.60
N TYR A 15 3.07 -0.37 4.04
CA TYR A 15 4.11 0.50 3.49
C TYR A 15 3.84 1.92 3.94
N GLU A 16 4.83 2.50 4.61
CA GLU A 16 4.78 3.87 5.11
C GLU A 16 5.64 4.78 4.24
N PHE A 17 5.15 6.00 4.00
CA PHE A 17 5.85 7.04 3.25
C PHE A 17 6.16 8.18 4.19
N SER A 18 7.15 8.01 5.08
CA SER A 18 7.24 8.84 6.31
C SER A 18 7.96 10.18 6.16
N ALA A 19 8.69 10.42 5.08
CA ALA A 19 9.38 11.70 4.85
C ALA A 19 8.50 12.64 4.01
N HIS A 20 8.21 13.82 4.56
CA HIS A 20 7.31 14.83 3.98
C HIS A 20 7.96 16.23 3.92
N GLY A 21 9.29 16.30 3.88
CA GLY A 21 10.05 17.56 3.82
C GLY A 21 10.24 18.28 5.16
N GLU A 22 9.97 17.64 6.28
CA GLU A 22 10.24 18.16 7.61
C GLU A 22 11.74 18.23 7.93
N SER A 23 12.16 19.25 8.70
CA SER A 23 13.55 19.47 9.13
C SER A 23 13.62 20.40 10.36
N ALA A 24 14.82 20.60 10.93
CA ALA A 24 15.03 21.55 12.03
C ALA A 24 14.82 23.02 11.60
N GLU A 25 14.98 23.29 10.30
CA GLU A 25 14.76 24.59 9.65
C GLU A 25 13.27 24.89 9.41
N GLY A 26 12.39 23.90 9.58
CA GLY A 26 10.95 24.04 9.47
C GLY A 26 10.29 23.09 8.47
N ALA A 27 8.98 23.28 8.27
CA ALA A 27 8.18 22.50 7.32
C ALA A 27 8.61 22.74 5.87
N ASN A 28 8.70 21.67 5.08
CA ASN A 28 9.09 21.69 3.68
C ASN A 28 10.50 22.23 3.38
N GLN A 29 11.40 22.28 4.37
CA GLN A 29 12.80 22.68 4.19
C GLN A 29 13.75 21.47 4.14
N GLY A 30 13.26 20.27 4.48
CA GLY A 30 14.01 19.03 4.41
C GLY A 30 14.21 18.54 2.97
N PRO A 31 15.34 17.88 2.67
CA PRO A 31 15.67 17.47 1.30
C PRO A 31 14.97 16.17 0.85
N VAL A 32 14.17 15.53 1.71
CA VAL A 32 13.63 14.18 1.48
C VAL A 32 12.10 14.17 1.46
N TYR A 33 11.55 13.60 0.39
CA TYR A 33 10.13 13.31 0.23
C TYR A 33 9.94 11.88 -0.26
N SER A 34 9.05 11.13 0.40
CA SER A 34 8.66 9.78 -0.02
C SER A 34 7.42 9.84 -0.91
N ASN A 35 7.57 9.52 -2.20
CA ASN A 35 6.41 9.41 -3.09
C ASN A 35 5.52 8.22 -2.69
N PRO A 36 4.17 8.34 -2.73
CA PRO A 36 3.25 7.29 -2.33
C PRO A 36 3.10 6.19 -3.40
N VAL A 37 4.22 5.58 -3.80
CA VAL A 37 4.29 4.52 -4.80
C VAL A 37 5.13 3.38 -4.25
N VAL A 38 4.58 2.17 -4.29
CA VAL A 38 5.28 0.97 -3.84
C VAL A 38 5.12 -0.15 -4.87
N LYS A 39 6.20 -0.92 -5.07
CA LYS A 39 6.20 -2.14 -5.87
C LYS A 39 6.47 -3.33 -4.97
N VAL A 40 5.58 -4.31 -5.02
CA VAL A 40 5.64 -5.51 -4.18
C VAL A 40 5.87 -6.73 -5.07
N SER A 41 6.79 -7.60 -4.68
CA SER A 41 6.91 -8.94 -5.26
C SER A 41 6.41 -9.96 -4.25
N LEU A 42 5.54 -10.86 -4.68
CA LEU A 42 5.00 -11.93 -3.86
C LEU A 42 4.94 -13.24 -4.66
N LYS A 43 4.79 -14.35 -3.94
CA LYS A 43 4.53 -15.68 -4.51
C LYS A 43 3.17 -16.16 -4.03
N THR A 44 2.32 -16.58 -4.97
CA THR A 44 1.04 -17.23 -4.71
C THR A 44 0.82 -18.30 -5.77
N ASP A 45 0.22 -19.41 -5.39
CA ASP A 45 -0.22 -20.49 -6.27
C ASP A 45 -1.74 -20.47 -6.50
N LYS A 46 -2.45 -19.46 -5.96
CA LYS A 46 -3.90 -19.30 -6.07
C LYS A 46 -4.30 -17.99 -6.74
N PRO A 47 -5.33 -18.00 -7.60
CA PRO A 47 -5.98 -16.78 -8.05
C PRO A 47 -6.73 -16.12 -6.88
N GLY A 48 -7.06 -14.84 -7.02
CA GLY A 48 -7.80 -14.11 -5.98
C GLY A 48 -7.84 -12.61 -6.20
N THR A 49 -8.25 -11.88 -5.15
CA THR A 49 -8.38 -10.42 -5.20
C THR A 49 -7.27 -9.74 -4.41
N PHE A 50 -6.58 -8.80 -5.05
CA PHE A 50 -5.73 -7.84 -4.36
C PHE A 50 -6.59 -6.66 -3.90
N HIS A 51 -6.56 -6.39 -2.60
CA HIS A 51 -7.11 -5.18 -2.00
C HIS A 51 -5.95 -4.26 -1.65
N ALA A 52 -6.02 -3.01 -2.09
CA ALA A 52 -5.10 -1.96 -1.70
C ALA A 52 -5.85 -0.93 -0.85
N LEU A 53 -5.30 -0.63 0.32
CA LEU A 53 -5.79 0.40 1.23
C LEU A 53 -4.75 1.50 1.32
N SER A 54 -5.19 2.74 1.27
CA SER A 54 -4.34 3.92 1.43
C SER A 54 -4.97 4.90 2.40
N PHE A 55 -4.13 5.66 3.10
CA PHE A 55 -4.55 6.67 4.06
C PHE A 55 -3.92 8.01 3.68
N CYS A 56 -4.76 9.04 3.57
CA CYS A 56 -4.32 10.43 3.51
C CYS A 56 -4.58 11.07 4.87
N ASN A 57 -3.56 11.72 5.44
CA ASN A 57 -3.60 12.33 6.77
C ASN A 57 -4.78 13.30 7.00
N ILE A 58 -5.30 13.94 5.94
CA ILE A 58 -6.44 14.87 6.02
C ILE A 58 -7.69 14.40 5.25
N HIS A 59 -7.59 13.34 4.44
CA HIS A 59 -8.72 12.82 3.63
C HIS A 59 -9.12 11.38 3.98
N GLY A 60 -8.60 10.82 5.07
CA GLY A 60 -9.02 9.52 5.57
C GLY A 60 -8.59 8.34 4.68
N LEU A 61 -9.40 7.28 4.71
CA LEU A 61 -9.11 6.01 4.07
C LEU A 61 -9.68 5.94 2.65
N TRP A 62 -8.93 5.29 1.78
CA TRP A 62 -9.30 4.99 0.41
C TRP A 62 -8.96 3.54 0.10
N GLU A 63 -9.77 2.90 -0.74
CA GLU A 63 -9.55 1.52 -1.16
C GLU A 63 -9.66 1.34 -2.67
N SER A 64 -8.99 0.31 -3.17
CA SER A 64 -9.21 -0.23 -4.51
C SER A 64 -9.00 -1.74 -4.51
N SER A 65 -9.51 -2.42 -5.52
CA SER A 65 -9.29 -3.85 -5.68
C SER A 65 -9.04 -4.24 -7.13
N LYS A 66 -8.34 -5.37 -7.31
CA LYS A 66 -8.06 -5.95 -8.61
C LYS A 66 -7.99 -7.46 -8.50
N GLU A 67 -8.72 -8.16 -9.36
CA GLU A 67 -8.59 -9.60 -9.52
C GLU A 67 -7.27 -9.96 -10.20
N ILE A 68 -6.66 -11.04 -9.74
CA ILE A 68 -5.48 -11.64 -10.36
C ILE A 68 -5.74 -13.13 -10.62
N ASP A 69 -5.20 -13.59 -11.74
CA ASP A 69 -5.13 -15.01 -12.05
C ASP A 69 -3.70 -15.51 -11.86
N VAL A 70 -3.54 -16.81 -11.66
CA VAL A 70 -2.24 -17.47 -11.62
C VAL A 70 -2.19 -18.41 -12.82
N LYS A 71 -1.19 -18.21 -13.69
CA LYS A 71 -0.93 -19.08 -14.84
C LYS A 71 -0.17 -20.33 -14.41
#